data_AF-A0A3P1W6G2-F1
#
_entry.id   AF-A0A3P1W6G2-F1
#
_cell.length_a   1.000
_cell.length_b   1.000
_cell.length_c   1.000
_cell.angle_alpha   90.00
_cell.angle_beta   90.00
_cell.angle_gamma   90.00
#
_symmetry.space_group_name_H-M   'P 1'
#
loop_
_entity.id
_entity.type
_entity.pdbx_description
1 polymer ?
#
loop_
_entity_poly.entity_id
_entity_poly.type
_entity_poly.pdbx_seq_one_letter_code
_entity_poly.pdbx_strand_id
1 'polypeptide(L)'
;MKKIGIILMVSISMLSFGIFDKIKSEIKLKGEEIPRFKKIKVIINGKEEMRKVIPGRYQIKLFEINYPNDIFGKNKFYNEFNEVLENVNKNKKYSLLLEKRFYDDMQKIKTDEMSEEEKILELPASSLDSYGIQELSVLSKNLNVSQYAGTDQEYLNRQIYVLYELLDKKNFNPGNVYSELDKEFLISELKEKRKKIVKNFESSKFEYFVKESYNNIDFKKFQDDSVYRFDKDIVISEKIEDQALLPKIKNNLYLTDFPVEIIEELAKNNLKLKREILLLENNRFHGYTYNENNTVVFINGKNSRYYYNDFKIDVILEKINVLKLLKTSSNYYISDFFN
;
A
#
# COMPACT_ATOMS: atom_id res chain seq x y z
N MET A 1 -11.35 73.23 1.76
CA MET A 1 -12.33 72.16 2.06
C MET A 1 -12.64 71.20 0.89
N LYS A 2 -12.58 71.62 -0.39
CA LYS A 2 -12.89 70.72 -1.53
C LYS A 2 -11.90 69.57 -1.83
N LYS A 3 -10.64 69.65 -1.39
CA LYS A 3 -9.62 68.61 -1.65
C LYS A 3 -9.68 67.39 -0.69
N ILE A 4 -10.29 67.54 0.49
CA ILE A 4 -10.39 66.45 1.48
C ILE A 4 -11.56 65.51 1.17
N GLY A 5 -12.67 66.02 0.64
CA GLY A 5 -13.84 65.21 0.27
C GLY A 5 -13.62 64.24 -0.89
N ILE A 6 -12.72 64.58 -1.84
CA ILE A 6 -12.39 63.71 -2.98
C ILE A 6 -11.51 62.54 -2.54
N ILE A 7 -10.56 62.76 -1.62
CA ILE A 7 -9.71 61.69 -1.06
C ILE A 7 -10.56 60.71 -0.23
N LEU A 8 -11.57 61.21 0.49
CA LEU A 8 -12.49 60.36 1.26
C LEU A 8 -13.41 59.52 0.35
N MET A 9 -13.89 60.07 -0.77
CA MET A 9 -14.69 59.30 -1.74
C MET A 9 -13.86 58.25 -2.49
N VAL A 10 -12.61 58.56 -2.87
CA VAL A 10 -11.73 57.61 -3.54
C VAL A 10 -11.34 56.46 -2.60
N SER A 11 -11.07 56.75 -1.32
CA SER A 11 -10.77 55.71 -0.32
C SER A 11 -11.97 54.81 0.02
N ILE A 12 -13.20 55.36 0.06
CA ILE A 12 -14.43 54.56 0.22
C ILE A 12 -14.70 53.68 -1.02
N SER A 13 -14.37 54.15 -2.23
CA SER A 13 -14.48 53.36 -3.45
C SER A 13 -13.41 52.25 -3.56
N MET A 14 -12.18 52.49 -3.09
CA MET A 14 -11.13 51.46 -3.09
C MET A 14 -11.40 50.35 -2.07
N LEU A 15 -12.01 50.68 -0.92
CA LEU A 15 -12.46 49.67 0.04
C LEU A 15 -13.62 48.83 -0.51
N SER A 16 -14.55 49.42 -1.26
CA SER A 16 -15.63 48.66 -1.88
C SER A 16 -15.14 47.74 -3.00
N PHE A 17 -14.16 48.15 -3.82
CA PHE A 17 -13.54 47.28 -4.83
C PHE A 17 -12.75 46.11 -4.20
N GLY A 18 -11.96 46.34 -3.15
CA GLY A 18 -11.23 45.27 -2.46
C GLY A 18 -12.16 44.27 -1.75
N ILE A 19 -13.28 44.75 -1.20
CA ILE A 19 -14.33 43.88 -0.62
C ILE A 19 -15.07 43.13 -1.74
N PHE A 20 -15.38 43.77 -2.87
CA PHE A 20 -16.01 43.10 -4.01
C PHE A 20 -15.09 42.06 -4.66
N ASP A 21 -13.79 42.30 -4.79
CA ASP A 21 -12.84 41.32 -5.33
C ASP A 21 -12.60 40.15 -4.36
N LYS A 22 -12.62 40.40 -3.04
CA LYS A 22 -12.57 39.37 -2.01
C LYS A 22 -13.86 38.54 -1.97
N ILE A 23 -15.02 39.19 -2.08
CA ILE A 23 -16.32 38.53 -2.21
C ILE A 23 -16.39 37.78 -3.55
N LYS A 24 -15.84 38.31 -4.64
CA LYS A 24 -15.83 37.66 -5.97
C LYS A 24 -14.83 36.52 -6.04
N SER A 25 -13.72 36.55 -5.30
CA SER A 25 -12.80 35.42 -5.15
C SER A 25 -13.39 34.33 -4.23
N GLU A 26 -14.06 34.72 -3.13
CA GLU A 26 -14.83 33.81 -2.27
C GLU A 26 -16.07 33.23 -2.96
N ILE A 27 -16.71 33.98 -3.87
CA ILE A 27 -17.83 33.52 -4.70
C ILE A 27 -17.32 32.69 -5.89
N LYS A 28 -16.15 32.97 -6.47
CA LYS A 28 -15.50 32.07 -7.45
C LYS A 28 -15.16 30.71 -6.82
N LEU A 29 -14.81 30.69 -5.53
CA LEU A 29 -14.62 29.46 -4.74
C LEU A 29 -15.94 28.71 -4.43
N LYS A 30 -17.09 29.38 -4.51
CA LYS A 30 -18.43 28.78 -4.29
C LYS A 30 -19.22 28.50 -5.57
N GLY A 31 -18.71 28.86 -6.75
CA GLY A 31 -19.27 28.38 -8.01
C GLY A 31 -18.98 26.90 -8.11
N GLU A 32 -20.02 26.07 -8.24
CA GLU A 32 -19.97 24.59 -8.30
C GLU A 32 -18.64 24.08 -8.87
N GLU A 33 -17.67 23.83 -7.99
CA GLU A 33 -16.39 23.27 -8.42
C GLU A 33 -16.71 21.92 -9.05
N ILE A 34 -16.44 21.81 -10.35
CA ILE A 34 -16.81 20.60 -11.06
C ILE A 34 -15.96 19.47 -10.49
N PRO A 35 -16.56 18.33 -10.09
CA PRO A 35 -15.80 17.24 -9.50
C PRO A 35 -14.61 16.84 -10.36
N ARG A 36 -13.45 16.64 -9.72
CA ARG A 36 -12.23 16.21 -10.42
C ARG A 36 -12.43 14.88 -11.16
N PHE A 37 -13.31 14.02 -10.64
CA PHE A 37 -13.69 12.71 -11.19
C PHE A 37 -14.91 12.73 -12.12
N LYS A 38 -14.97 13.61 -13.14
CA LYS A 38 -16.18 13.71 -14.00
C LYS A 38 -16.61 12.39 -14.65
N LYS A 39 -15.64 11.55 -15.03
CA LYS A 39 -15.86 10.24 -15.62
C LYS A 39 -14.90 9.22 -15.00
N ILE A 40 -15.40 8.02 -14.74
CA ILE A 40 -14.62 6.91 -14.20
C ILE A 40 -14.65 5.74 -15.16
N LYS A 41 -13.58 4.93 -15.18
CA LYS A 41 -13.58 3.65 -15.87
C LYS A 41 -14.44 2.66 -15.10
N VAL A 42 -15.37 2.00 -15.77
CA VAL A 42 -16.10 0.85 -15.25
C VAL A 42 -15.95 -0.32 -16.19
N ILE A 43 -16.14 -1.54 -15.69
CA ILE A 43 -16.15 -2.74 -16.53
C ILE A 43 -17.60 -3.19 -16.71
N ILE A 44 -18.07 -3.20 -17.96
CA ILE A 44 -19.41 -3.64 -18.34
C ILE A 44 -19.25 -4.74 -19.36
N ASN A 45 -19.78 -5.93 -19.07
CA ASN A 45 -19.69 -7.11 -19.95
C ASN A 45 -18.24 -7.39 -20.42
N GLY A 46 -17.26 -7.12 -19.54
CA GLY A 46 -15.83 -7.31 -19.82
C GLY A 46 -15.15 -6.25 -20.68
N LYS A 47 -15.84 -5.15 -21.01
CA LYS A 47 -15.25 -4.00 -21.69
C LYS A 47 -15.10 -2.81 -20.74
N GLU A 48 -13.97 -2.11 -20.87
CA GLU A 48 -13.74 -0.85 -20.16
C GLU A 48 -14.54 0.27 -20.83
N GLU A 49 -15.42 0.91 -20.05
CA GLU A 49 -16.23 2.05 -20.50
C GLU A 49 -16.06 3.23 -19.55
N MET A 50 -16.11 4.44 -20.10
CA MET A 50 -16.11 5.67 -19.31
C MET A 50 -17.53 6.07 -18.93
N ARG A 51 -17.85 6.05 -17.64
CA ARG A 51 -19.15 6.53 -17.13
C ARG A 51 -19.03 7.83 -16.39
N LYS A 52 -20.02 8.72 -16.60
CA LYS A 52 -20.17 9.94 -15.81
C LYS A 52 -20.45 9.57 -14.36
N VAL A 53 -19.75 10.20 -13.42
CA VAL A 53 -20.06 10.08 -12.00
C VAL A 53 -21.27 10.98 -11.71
N ILE A 54 -22.24 10.42 -11.00
CA ILE A 54 -23.47 11.13 -10.60
C ILE A 54 -23.45 11.35 -9.08
N PRO A 55 -24.09 12.40 -8.58
CA PRO A 55 -24.29 12.58 -7.13
C PRO A 55 -24.84 11.31 -6.48
N GLY A 56 -24.27 10.93 -5.33
CA GLY A 56 -24.65 9.68 -4.66
C GLY A 56 -23.61 9.16 -3.67
N ARG A 57 -23.83 7.92 -3.22
CA ARG A 57 -22.94 7.19 -2.33
C ARG A 57 -22.19 6.12 -3.12
N TYR A 58 -20.87 6.08 -2.95
CA TYR A 58 -19.98 5.11 -3.57
C TYR A 58 -19.16 4.43 -2.48
N GLN A 59 -19.14 3.10 -2.48
CA GLN A 59 -18.30 2.31 -1.59
C GLN A 59 -17.28 1.54 -2.42
N ILE A 60 -16.01 1.79 -2.14
CA ILE A 60 -14.87 1.17 -2.80
C ILE A 60 -14.23 0.22 -1.80
N LYS A 61 -14.08 -1.05 -2.16
CA LYS A 61 -13.47 -2.03 -1.25
C LYS A 61 -11.95 -2.04 -1.38
N LEU A 62 -11.27 -1.96 -0.24
CA LEU A 62 -9.84 -2.20 -0.11
C LEU A 62 -9.63 -3.49 0.69
N PHE A 63 -9.07 -4.52 0.05
CA PHE A 63 -8.92 -5.84 0.65
C PHE A 63 -7.56 -5.95 1.33
N GLU A 64 -7.55 -6.03 2.66
CA GLU A 64 -6.34 -6.31 3.43
C GLU A 64 -6.11 -7.83 3.45
N ILE A 65 -5.05 -8.26 2.78
CA ILE A 65 -4.65 -9.67 2.72
C ILE A 65 -3.70 -9.99 3.87
N ASN A 66 -3.96 -11.09 4.56
CA ASN A 66 -3.14 -11.54 5.69
C ASN A 66 -1.90 -12.29 5.19
N TYR A 67 -0.70 -11.77 5.49
CA TYR A 67 0.57 -12.40 5.10
C TYR A 67 1.18 -13.18 6.26
N PRO A 68 1.37 -14.51 6.12
CA PRO A 68 1.91 -15.34 7.20
C PRO A 68 3.36 -15.02 7.58
N ASN A 69 3.74 -15.42 8.79
CA ASN A 69 5.08 -15.19 9.33
C ASN A 69 6.00 -16.40 9.13
N ASP A 70 5.45 -17.62 9.14
CA ASP A 70 6.22 -18.85 9.01
C ASP A 70 6.36 -19.31 7.56
N ILE A 71 7.44 -20.06 7.28
CA ILE A 71 7.79 -20.51 5.93
C ILE A 71 6.69 -21.32 5.24
N PHE A 72 6.00 -22.21 5.96
CA PHE A 72 4.95 -23.06 5.39
C PHE A 72 3.65 -22.27 5.15
N GLY A 73 3.30 -21.38 6.08
CA GLY A 73 2.24 -20.41 5.90
C GLY A 73 2.46 -19.54 4.66
N LYS A 74 3.68 -18.98 4.51
CA LYS A 74 4.05 -18.20 3.32
C LYS A 74 3.94 -19.04 2.05
N ASN A 75 4.40 -20.29 2.07
CA ASN A 75 4.29 -21.16 0.91
C ASN A 75 2.84 -21.40 0.48
N LYS A 76 1.98 -21.73 1.45
CA LYS A 76 0.55 -21.87 1.24
C LYS A 76 -0.07 -20.59 0.69
N PHE A 77 0.28 -19.44 1.28
CA PHE A 77 -0.17 -18.14 0.81
C PHE A 77 0.20 -17.89 -0.65
N TYR A 78 1.46 -18.15 -1.06
CA TYR A 78 1.89 -17.99 -2.44
C TYR A 78 1.13 -18.90 -3.41
N ASN A 79 0.91 -20.17 -3.04
CA ASN A 79 0.13 -21.11 -3.84
C ASN A 79 -1.32 -20.62 -4.03
N GLU A 80 -1.99 -20.24 -2.93
CA GLU A 80 -3.36 -19.71 -2.96
C GLU A 80 -3.45 -18.36 -3.70
N PHE A 81 -2.44 -17.51 -3.55
CA PHE A 81 -2.38 -16.24 -4.25
C PHE A 81 -2.20 -16.45 -5.75
N ASN A 82 -1.37 -17.39 -6.18
CA ASN A 82 -1.24 -17.74 -7.58
C ASN A 82 -2.55 -18.28 -8.15
N GLU A 83 -3.25 -19.15 -7.41
CA GLU A 83 -4.58 -19.63 -7.80
C GLU A 83 -5.56 -18.46 -8.01
N VAL A 84 -5.53 -17.46 -7.13
CA VAL A 84 -6.34 -16.24 -7.28
C VAL A 84 -5.94 -15.48 -8.54
N LEU A 85 -4.65 -15.22 -8.76
CA LEU A 85 -4.18 -14.47 -9.93
C LEU A 85 -4.58 -15.14 -11.25
N GLU A 86 -4.59 -16.47 -11.29
CA GLU A 86 -4.96 -17.23 -12.48
C GLU A 86 -6.48 -17.29 -12.72
N ASN A 87 -7.29 -17.38 -11.64
CA ASN A 87 -8.71 -17.71 -11.74
C ASN A 87 -9.67 -16.55 -11.41
N VAL A 88 -9.16 -15.40 -11.00
CA VAL A 88 -9.98 -14.24 -10.68
C VAL A 88 -10.76 -13.72 -11.89
N ASN A 89 -11.97 -13.20 -11.64
CA ASN A 89 -12.77 -12.61 -12.70
C ASN A 89 -12.10 -11.33 -13.24
N LYS A 90 -11.51 -11.43 -14.44
CA LYS A 90 -10.82 -10.32 -15.13
C LYS A 90 -11.72 -9.12 -15.45
N ASN A 91 -13.05 -9.29 -15.32
CA ASN A 91 -14.03 -8.22 -15.50
C ASN A 91 -14.39 -7.50 -14.20
N LYS A 92 -13.69 -7.80 -13.10
CA LYS A 92 -13.89 -7.20 -11.78
C LYS A 92 -12.64 -6.46 -11.34
N LYS A 93 -12.82 -5.56 -10.36
CA LYS A 93 -11.77 -4.71 -9.83
C LYS A 93 -11.39 -5.13 -8.42
N TYR A 94 -10.08 -5.10 -8.17
CA TYR A 94 -9.44 -5.56 -6.95
C TYR A 94 -8.40 -4.53 -6.49
N SER A 95 -8.68 -3.88 -5.37
CA SER A 95 -7.73 -3.01 -4.68
C SER A 95 -7.22 -3.75 -3.44
N LEU A 96 -5.92 -4.05 -3.40
CA LEU A 96 -5.30 -4.78 -2.31
C LEU A 96 -4.53 -3.83 -1.38
N LEU A 97 -4.63 -4.07 -0.08
CA LEU A 97 -3.72 -3.54 0.92
C LEU A 97 -2.71 -4.62 1.26
N LEU A 98 -1.44 -4.38 0.91
CA LEU A 98 -0.33 -5.30 1.13
C LEU A 98 0.38 -4.95 2.43
N GLU A 99 0.65 -5.94 3.26
CA GLU A 99 1.62 -5.77 4.34
C GLU A 99 3.01 -5.44 3.79
N LYS A 100 3.74 -4.57 4.49
CA LYS A 100 5.09 -4.17 4.12
C LYS A 100 6.03 -5.36 3.89
N ARG A 101 5.95 -6.36 4.78
CA ARG A 101 6.76 -7.59 4.71
C ARG A 101 6.50 -8.40 3.44
N PHE A 102 5.24 -8.50 3.01
CA PHE A 102 4.91 -9.16 1.75
C PHE A 102 5.48 -8.39 0.56
N TYR A 103 5.31 -7.05 0.57
CA TYR A 103 5.88 -6.20 -0.48
C TYR A 103 7.40 -6.32 -0.58
N ASP A 104 8.10 -6.39 0.56
CA ASP A 104 9.56 -6.52 0.62
C ASP A 104 10.03 -7.90 0.17
N ASP A 105 9.35 -8.97 0.57
CA ASP A 105 9.64 -10.32 0.06
C ASP A 105 9.46 -10.38 -1.46
N MET A 106 8.44 -9.71 -2.02
CA MET A 106 8.30 -9.60 -3.48
C MET A 106 9.46 -8.85 -4.14
N GLN A 107 10.04 -7.82 -3.49
CA GLN A 107 11.22 -7.14 -4.05
C GLN A 107 12.45 -8.03 -4.03
N LYS A 108 12.66 -8.81 -2.96
CA LYS A 108 13.75 -9.80 -2.86
C LYS A 108 13.62 -10.88 -3.94
N ILE A 109 12.43 -11.42 -4.15
CA ILE A 109 12.17 -12.43 -5.19
C ILE A 109 12.56 -11.91 -6.59
N LYS A 110 12.35 -10.61 -6.88
CA LYS A 110 12.76 -10.01 -8.15
C LYS A 110 14.28 -9.94 -8.32
N THR A 111 15.02 -9.82 -7.22
CA THR A 111 16.49 -9.83 -7.21
C THR A 111 17.07 -11.23 -6.98
N ASP A 112 16.24 -12.28 -7.11
CA ASP A 112 16.62 -13.69 -6.94
C ASP A 112 17.04 -14.08 -5.51
N GLU A 113 16.62 -13.28 -4.53
CA GLU A 113 16.83 -13.53 -3.11
C GLU A 113 15.64 -14.28 -2.50
N MET A 114 15.91 -15.16 -1.53
CA MET A 114 14.88 -15.82 -0.73
C MET A 114 14.39 -14.94 0.42
N SER A 115 13.21 -15.28 0.96
CA SER A 115 12.73 -14.65 2.20
C SER A 115 13.64 -15.02 3.39
N GLU A 116 13.61 -14.23 4.47
CA GLU A 116 14.48 -14.46 5.63
C GLU A 116 14.33 -15.87 6.22
N GLU A 117 13.09 -16.37 6.26
CA GLU A 117 12.73 -17.68 6.80
C GLU A 117 13.16 -18.84 5.86
N GLU A 118 13.44 -18.54 4.59
CA GLU A 118 13.92 -19.52 3.60
C GLU A 118 15.46 -19.55 3.50
N LYS A 119 16.17 -18.53 4.01
CA LYS A 119 17.65 -18.41 3.89
C LYS A 119 18.41 -19.60 4.46
N ILE A 120 17.89 -20.24 5.50
CA ILE A 120 18.50 -21.43 6.08
C ILE A 120 18.64 -22.58 5.07
N LEU A 121 17.81 -22.61 4.02
CA LEU A 121 17.88 -23.60 2.96
C LEU A 121 19.04 -23.36 2.00
N GLU A 122 19.50 -22.11 1.85
CA GLU A 122 20.63 -21.75 0.98
C GLU A 122 21.99 -22.04 1.62
N LEU A 123 22.07 -22.04 2.95
CA LEU A 123 23.33 -22.30 3.66
C LEU A 123 23.82 -23.72 3.41
N PRO A 124 25.12 -23.94 3.16
CA PRO A 124 25.69 -25.29 3.16
C PRO A 124 25.40 -26.01 4.47
N ALA A 125 25.05 -27.30 4.42
CA ALA A 125 24.65 -28.03 5.61
C ALA A 125 25.75 -28.07 6.69
N SER A 126 27.01 -28.14 6.26
CA SER A 126 28.20 -28.10 7.11
C SER A 126 28.48 -26.75 7.77
N SER A 127 27.83 -25.68 7.29
CA SER A 127 28.00 -24.31 7.78
C SER A 127 26.90 -23.89 8.76
N LEU A 128 25.93 -24.77 9.04
CA LEU A 128 24.85 -24.46 9.97
C LEU A 128 25.39 -24.36 11.40
N ASP A 129 25.11 -23.23 12.05
CA ASP A 129 25.39 -23.07 13.47
C ASP A 129 24.34 -23.75 14.34
N SER A 130 24.52 -23.73 15.66
CA SER A 130 23.59 -24.34 16.60
C SER A 130 22.17 -23.78 16.51
N TYR A 131 22.02 -22.50 16.14
CA TYR A 131 20.73 -21.86 15.98
C TYR A 131 20.02 -22.37 14.73
N GLY A 132 20.71 -22.39 13.59
CA GLY A 132 20.21 -22.94 12.33
C GLY A 132 19.83 -24.42 12.47
N ILE A 133 20.64 -25.24 13.13
CA ILE A 133 20.30 -26.64 13.38
C ILE A 133 18.96 -26.78 14.14
N GLN A 134 18.72 -25.94 15.15
CA GLN A 134 17.47 -25.95 15.90
C GLN A 134 16.29 -25.51 15.04
N GLU A 135 16.44 -24.41 14.30
CA GLU A 135 15.41 -23.91 13.38
C GLU A 135 15.04 -24.98 12.34
N LEU A 136 16.04 -25.57 11.67
CA LEU A 136 15.83 -26.62 10.69
C LEU A 136 15.15 -27.85 11.29
N SER A 137 15.48 -28.21 12.53
CA SER A 137 14.83 -29.32 13.25
C SER A 137 13.34 -29.05 13.50
N VAL A 138 12.98 -27.80 13.80
CA VAL A 138 11.57 -27.39 13.94
C VAL A 138 10.85 -27.45 12.59
N LEU A 139 11.48 -26.97 11.52
CA LEU A 139 10.91 -27.01 10.17
C LEU A 139 10.72 -28.45 9.66
N SER A 140 11.65 -29.34 9.99
CA SER A 140 11.66 -30.75 9.58
C SER A 140 11.12 -31.70 10.65
N LYS A 141 10.30 -31.22 11.60
CA LYS A 141 9.83 -32.02 12.76
C LYS A 141 9.08 -33.32 12.39
N ASN A 142 8.48 -33.37 11.20
CA ASN A 142 7.75 -34.54 10.72
C ASN A 142 8.67 -35.59 10.09
N LEU A 143 9.95 -35.26 9.92
CA LEU A 143 10.94 -36.14 9.33
C LEU A 143 11.59 -37.01 10.41
N ASN A 144 11.40 -38.32 10.26
CA ASN A 144 12.12 -39.31 11.05
C ASN A 144 13.48 -39.58 10.40
N VAL A 145 14.55 -39.04 10.99
CA VAL A 145 15.92 -39.27 10.54
C VAL A 145 16.61 -40.17 11.56
N SER A 146 16.73 -41.47 11.26
CA SER A 146 17.52 -42.42 12.07
C SER A 146 18.89 -42.69 11.49
N GLN A 147 19.10 -42.40 10.19
CA GLN A 147 20.36 -42.55 9.50
C GLN A 147 21.10 -41.21 9.46
N TYR A 148 22.43 -41.23 9.56
CA TYR A 148 23.28 -40.02 9.51
C TYR A 148 23.10 -39.03 10.67
N ALA A 149 22.49 -39.46 11.78
CA ALA A 149 22.21 -38.62 12.93
C ALA A 149 23.48 -37.90 13.45
N GLY A 150 23.39 -36.59 13.64
CA GLY A 150 24.47 -35.72 14.10
C GLY A 150 25.51 -35.36 13.05
N THR A 151 25.30 -35.68 11.77
CA THR A 151 26.24 -35.39 10.67
C THR A 151 25.70 -34.32 9.73
N ASP A 152 26.59 -33.71 8.96
CA ASP A 152 26.21 -32.75 7.89
C ASP A 152 25.20 -33.34 6.90
N GLN A 153 25.27 -34.66 6.67
CA GLN A 153 24.32 -35.35 5.78
C GLN A 153 22.90 -35.38 6.36
N GLU A 154 22.72 -35.49 7.68
CA GLU A 154 21.38 -35.36 8.28
C GLU A 154 20.79 -33.99 7.98
N TYR A 155 21.59 -32.93 8.18
CA TYR A 155 21.09 -31.56 8.00
C TYR A 155 20.81 -31.25 6.53
N LEU A 156 21.64 -31.75 5.60
CA LEU A 156 21.35 -31.68 4.18
C LEU A 156 20.04 -32.39 3.83
N ASN A 157 19.82 -33.60 4.35
CA ASN A 157 18.58 -34.35 4.14
C ASN A 157 17.36 -33.60 4.71
N ARG A 158 17.49 -32.92 5.86
CA ARG A 158 16.45 -32.07 6.43
C ARG A 158 16.14 -30.84 5.57
N GLN A 159 17.16 -30.15 5.04
CA GLN A 159 16.96 -29.01 4.13
C GLN A 159 16.22 -29.45 2.86
N ILE A 160 16.62 -30.58 2.27
CA ILE A 160 15.97 -31.15 1.07
C ILE A 160 14.54 -31.59 1.38
N TYR A 161 14.29 -32.17 2.55
CA TYR A 161 12.93 -32.50 2.97
C TYR A 161 12.04 -31.25 3.02
N VAL A 162 12.51 -30.16 3.63
CA VAL A 162 11.76 -28.89 3.67
C VAL A 162 11.52 -28.37 2.25
N LEU A 163 12.53 -28.40 1.36
CA LEU A 163 12.36 -28.00 -0.04
C LEU A 163 11.33 -28.87 -0.78
N TYR A 164 11.28 -30.18 -0.51
CA TYR A 164 10.26 -31.07 -1.08
C TYR A 164 8.85 -30.66 -0.63
N GLU A 165 8.67 -30.37 0.66
CA GLU A 165 7.39 -29.89 1.20
C GLU A 165 6.99 -28.54 0.57
N LEU A 166 7.93 -27.60 0.40
CA LEU A 166 7.64 -26.30 -0.21
C LEU A 166 7.29 -26.40 -1.72
N LEU A 167 7.88 -27.37 -2.41
CA LEU A 167 7.66 -27.64 -3.82
C LEU A 167 6.50 -28.62 -4.07
N ASP A 168 5.84 -29.11 -3.04
CA ASP A 168 4.78 -30.13 -3.11
C ASP A 168 5.29 -31.43 -3.83
N LYS A 169 6.58 -31.76 -3.69
CA LYS A 169 7.20 -32.95 -4.27
C LYS A 169 6.96 -34.18 -3.41
N LYS A 170 6.73 -35.32 -4.07
CA LYS A 170 6.49 -36.62 -3.43
C LYS A 170 7.76 -37.46 -3.38
N ASN A 171 7.73 -38.54 -2.60
CA ASN A 171 8.76 -39.59 -2.56
C ASN A 171 10.14 -39.14 -2.03
N PHE A 172 10.17 -38.20 -1.08
CA PHE A 172 11.39 -37.94 -0.31
C PHE A 172 11.85 -39.22 0.40
N ASN A 173 13.15 -39.53 0.35
CA ASN A 173 13.72 -40.68 1.05
C ASN A 173 14.78 -40.22 2.07
N PRO A 174 14.53 -40.32 3.39
CA PRO A 174 15.50 -39.91 4.40
C PRO A 174 16.81 -40.69 4.39
N GLY A 175 16.82 -41.89 3.81
CA GLY A 175 18.02 -42.74 3.74
C GLY A 175 18.89 -42.53 2.51
N ASN A 176 18.51 -41.63 1.61
CA ASN A 176 19.35 -41.29 0.46
C ASN A 176 20.52 -40.40 0.90
N VAL A 177 21.64 -40.53 0.18
CA VAL A 177 22.76 -39.59 0.22
C VAL A 177 22.50 -38.53 -0.85
N TYR A 178 21.94 -37.40 -0.44
CA TYR A 178 21.77 -36.25 -1.31
C TYR A 178 23.05 -35.40 -1.32
N SER A 179 23.22 -34.63 -2.38
CA SER A 179 24.31 -33.66 -2.55
C SER A 179 23.84 -32.22 -2.40
N GLU A 180 24.78 -31.31 -2.13
CA GLU A 180 24.53 -29.86 -2.16
C GLU A 180 24.02 -29.41 -3.54
N LEU A 181 24.47 -30.06 -4.61
CA LEU A 181 23.98 -29.81 -5.97
C LEU A 181 22.49 -30.17 -6.13
N ASP A 182 22.03 -31.28 -5.53
CA ASP A 182 20.60 -31.64 -5.52
C ASP A 182 19.77 -30.56 -4.82
N LYS A 183 20.31 -30.01 -3.71
CA LYS A 183 19.68 -28.91 -2.98
C LYS A 183 19.60 -27.64 -3.83
N GLU A 184 20.68 -27.26 -4.51
CA GLU A 184 20.73 -26.08 -5.39
C GLU A 184 19.70 -26.14 -6.53
N PHE A 185 19.48 -27.31 -7.11
CA PHE A 185 18.43 -27.50 -8.13
C PHE A 185 17.03 -27.23 -7.56
N LEU A 186 16.74 -27.72 -6.36
CA LEU A 186 15.45 -27.50 -5.70
C LEU A 186 15.26 -26.04 -5.29
N ILE A 187 16.31 -25.38 -4.80
CA ILE A 187 16.28 -23.94 -4.48
C ILE A 187 15.96 -23.14 -5.74
N SER A 188 16.63 -23.46 -6.85
CA SER A 188 16.42 -22.79 -8.13
C SER A 188 14.98 -22.99 -8.63
N GLU A 189 14.44 -24.20 -8.53
CA GLU A 189 13.03 -24.49 -8.85
C GLU A 189 12.06 -23.66 -7.99
N LEU A 190 12.32 -23.56 -6.68
CA LEU A 190 11.50 -22.77 -5.76
C LEU A 190 11.56 -21.27 -6.10
N LYS A 191 12.75 -20.72 -6.35
CA LYS A 191 12.93 -19.33 -6.78
C LYS A 191 12.18 -19.02 -8.06
N GLU A 192 12.26 -19.89 -9.07
CA GLU A 192 11.50 -19.72 -10.31
C GLU A 192 9.98 -19.80 -10.10
N LYS A 193 9.51 -20.72 -9.23
CA LYS A 193 8.09 -20.76 -8.81
C LYS A 193 7.66 -19.42 -8.19
N ARG A 194 8.45 -18.86 -7.27
CA ARG A 194 8.15 -17.57 -6.62
C ARG A 194 8.18 -16.40 -7.62
N LYS A 195 9.20 -16.31 -8.48
CA LYS A 195 9.32 -15.28 -9.52
C LYS A 195 8.13 -15.26 -10.45
N LYS A 196 7.66 -16.45 -10.87
CA LYS A 196 6.48 -16.57 -11.73
C LYS A 196 5.25 -15.95 -11.06
N ILE A 197 5.05 -16.17 -9.77
CA ILE A 197 3.92 -15.61 -9.00
C ILE A 197 4.02 -14.10 -8.93
N VAL A 198 5.20 -13.54 -8.62
CA VAL A 198 5.41 -12.09 -8.59
C VAL A 198 5.16 -11.46 -9.96
N LYS A 199 5.66 -12.08 -11.04
CA LYS A 199 5.43 -11.63 -12.41
C LYS A 199 3.94 -11.69 -12.79
N ASN A 200 3.23 -12.74 -12.38
CA ASN A 200 1.78 -12.85 -12.57
C ASN A 200 1.04 -11.72 -11.84
N PHE A 201 1.48 -11.36 -10.64
CA PHE A 201 0.89 -10.25 -9.89
C PHE A 201 1.15 -8.90 -10.57
N GLU A 202 2.38 -8.62 -11.00
CA GLU A 202 2.72 -7.36 -11.68
C GLU A 202 2.03 -7.18 -13.04
N SER A 203 1.78 -8.28 -13.74
CA SER A 203 1.01 -8.28 -14.99
C SER A 203 -0.50 -8.31 -14.78
N SER A 204 -0.96 -8.52 -13.55
CA SER A 204 -2.37 -8.48 -13.21
C SER A 204 -2.92 -7.05 -13.23
N LYS A 205 -4.25 -6.91 -13.32
CA LYS A 205 -4.93 -5.62 -13.18
C LYS A 205 -5.19 -5.23 -11.73
N PHE A 206 -4.51 -5.84 -10.76
CA PHE A 206 -4.77 -5.53 -9.36
C PHE A 206 -4.18 -4.16 -9.03
N GLU A 207 -5.00 -3.29 -8.44
CA GLU A 207 -4.51 -2.10 -7.79
C GLU A 207 -3.99 -2.51 -6.42
N TYR A 208 -2.87 -1.94 -5.98
CA TYR A 208 -2.36 -2.22 -4.64
C TYR A 208 -1.82 -0.99 -3.94
N PHE A 209 -1.86 -1.05 -2.62
CA PHE A 209 -1.32 -0.06 -1.69
C PHE A 209 -0.45 -0.79 -0.67
N VAL A 210 0.71 -0.21 -0.34
CA VAL A 210 1.59 -0.78 0.69
C VAL A 210 1.23 -0.15 2.03
N LYS A 211 0.95 -1.00 3.03
CA LYS A 211 0.69 -0.59 4.40
C LYS A 211 2.00 -0.19 5.08
N GLU A 212 2.05 1.01 5.64
CA GLU A 212 3.20 1.51 6.38
C GLU A 212 2.75 2.27 7.64
N SER A 213 3.56 2.24 8.69
CA SER A 213 3.32 3.05 9.89
C SER A 213 4.01 4.39 9.74
N TYR A 214 3.33 5.47 10.12
CA TYR A 214 3.94 6.80 10.19
C TYR A 214 5.23 6.80 11.02
N ASN A 215 5.25 6.06 12.12
CA ASN A 215 6.39 6.00 13.04
C ASN A 215 7.64 5.34 12.43
N ASN A 216 7.46 4.49 11.42
CA ASN A 216 8.54 3.77 10.75
C ASN A 216 9.10 4.55 9.56
N ILE A 217 8.49 5.68 9.20
CA ILE A 217 9.02 6.54 8.15
C ILE A 217 10.19 7.32 8.74
N ASP A 218 11.39 7.06 8.22
CA ASP A 218 12.58 7.81 8.59
C ASP A 218 12.51 9.24 8.03
N PHE A 219 11.93 10.14 8.82
CA PHE A 219 11.91 11.58 8.52
C PHE A 219 13.30 12.25 8.63
N LYS A 220 14.35 11.54 9.07
CA LYS A 220 15.69 12.13 9.22
C LYS A 220 16.50 12.15 7.91
N LYS A 221 16.09 11.43 6.87
CA LYS A 221 16.57 11.65 5.49
C LYS A 221 16.09 12.98 4.88
N PHE A 222 15.37 13.80 5.65
CA PHE A 222 14.76 15.08 5.26
C PHE A 222 15.30 16.26 6.08
N GLN A 223 16.54 16.20 6.58
CA GLN A 223 17.28 17.41 6.93
C GLN A 223 17.65 18.15 5.64
N ASP A 224 16.65 18.74 5.02
CA ASP A 224 16.77 19.97 4.26
C ASP A 224 15.95 21.01 5.05
N ASP A 225 16.58 22.12 5.42
CA ASP A 225 16.25 23.02 6.54
C ASP A 225 14.87 23.75 6.47
N SER A 226 13.74 23.03 6.43
CA SER A 226 12.42 23.65 6.23
C SER A 226 11.26 23.05 7.04
N VAL A 227 11.52 22.31 8.12
CA VAL A 227 10.47 21.94 9.06
C VAL A 227 10.22 23.11 10.03
N TYR A 228 9.37 24.07 9.62
CA TYR A 228 8.89 25.13 10.50
C TYR A 228 7.68 24.68 11.32
N ARG A 229 7.74 24.93 12.63
CA ARG A 229 6.56 25.02 13.50
C ARG A 229 5.97 26.41 13.34
N PHE A 230 4.65 26.50 13.22
CA PHE A 230 3.91 27.76 13.21
C PHE A 230 4.03 28.45 14.56
N ASP A 231 4.99 29.36 14.70
CA ASP A 231 4.79 30.54 15.52
C ASP A 231 4.13 31.61 14.67
N LYS A 232 3.17 32.31 15.28
CA LYS A 232 2.41 33.41 14.70
C LYS A 232 3.34 34.40 14.01
N ASP A 233 3.43 34.34 12.69
CA ASP A 233 3.40 35.46 11.76
C ASP A 233 3.70 34.95 10.35
N ILE A 234 2.97 35.51 9.39
CA ILE A 234 2.87 35.05 8.00
C ILE A 234 4.24 35.12 7.30
N VAL A 235 4.75 33.98 6.84
CA VAL A 235 5.63 33.89 5.65
C VAL A 235 5.22 32.66 4.82
N ILE A 236 4.55 32.92 3.69
CA ILE A 236 4.27 31.91 2.68
C ILE A 236 5.55 31.71 1.89
N SER A 237 6.27 30.59 2.09
CA SER A 237 7.20 30.13 1.04
C SER A 237 6.35 29.74 -0.17
N GLU A 238 6.62 30.35 -1.32
CA GLU A 238 5.98 30.03 -2.60
C GLU A 238 6.46 28.67 -3.14
N LYS A 239 7.47 28.04 -2.53
CA LYS A 239 8.02 26.76 -2.96
C LYS A 239 7.38 25.62 -2.17
N ILE A 240 6.60 24.80 -2.88
CA ILE A 240 5.93 23.57 -2.40
C ILE A 240 6.92 22.57 -1.79
N GLU A 241 8.21 22.66 -2.16
CA GLU A 241 9.28 21.77 -1.75
C GLU A 241 9.64 21.91 -0.27
N ASP A 242 9.45 23.10 0.31
CA ASP A 242 9.81 23.45 1.68
C ASP A 242 8.73 23.08 2.71
N GLN A 243 7.60 22.51 2.28
CA GLN A 243 6.39 22.32 3.12
C GLN A 243 5.90 20.87 3.17
N ALA A 244 6.67 19.92 2.63
CA ALA A 244 6.25 18.53 2.50
C ALA A 244 6.52 17.72 3.78
N LEU A 245 5.45 17.26 4.45
CA LEU A 245 5.57 16.38 5.63
C LEU A 245 5.95 14.92 5.31
N LEU A 246 5.82 14.48 4.05
CA LEU A 246 6.02 13.08 3.66
C LEU A 246 6.99 12.94 2.48
N PRO A 247 7.90 11.95 2.50
CA PRO A 247 8.75 11.65 1.36
C PRO A 247 7.96 11.43 0.07
N LYS A 248 8.63 11.68 -1.06
CA LYS A 248 8.27 11.10 -2.35
C LYS A 248 8.50 9.59 -2.30
N ILE A 249 7.57 8.84 -1.72
CA ILE A 249 7.55 7.36 -1.84
C ILE A 249 6.89 7.06 -3.18
N LYS A 250 7.60 6.30 -4.02
CA LYS A 250 7.20 6.00 -5.41
C LYS A 250 5.90 5.19 -5.53
N ASN A 251 5.36 4.68 -4.42
CA ASN A 251 4.25 3.74 -4.42
C ASN A 251 3.02 4.32 -3.72
N ASN A 252 1.86 3.93 -4.24
CA ASN A 252 0.56 4.01 -3.59
C ASN A 252 0.65 3.51 -2.15
N LEU A 253 0.40 4.38 -1.17
CA LEU A 253 0.67 4.11 0.24
C LEU A 253 -0.61 4.21 1.07
N TYR A 254 -0.72 3.29 2.03
CA TYR A 254 -1.71 3.30 3.08
C TYR A 254 -1.01 3.52 4.41
N LEU A 255 -1.33 4.61 5.08
CA LEU A 255 -0.67 5.03 6.31
C LEU A 255 -1.50 4.74 7.55
N THR A 256 -0.79 4.21 8.55
CA THR A 256 -1.30 3.94 9.90
C THR A 256 -0.56 4.76 10.95
N ASP A 257 -1.08 4.81 12.16
CA ASP A 257 -0.48 5.48 13.33
C ASP A 257 -0.19 6.97 13.13
N PHE A 258 -1.03 7.67 12.36
CA PHE A 258 -0.88 9.10 12.17
C PHE A 258 -1.20 9.89 13.45
N PRO A 259 -0.37 10.88 13.82
CA PRO A 259 -0.70 11.81 14.89
C PRO A 259 -2.02 12.52 14.62
N VAL A 260 -2.83 12.62 15.66
CA VAL A 260 -4.21 13.12 15.59
C VAL A 260 -4.26 14.58 15.17
N GLU A 261 -3.28 15.36 15.61
CA GLU A 261 -3.11 16.78 15.29
C GLU A 261 -2.90 16.96 13.78
N ILE A 262 -2.04 16.13 13.18
CA ILE A 262 -1.76 16.14 11.73
C ILE A 262 -3.01 15.75 10.94
N ILE A 263 -3.80 14.78 11.42
CA ILE A 263 -5.06 14.39 10.78
C ILE A 263 -6.05 15.56 10.75
N GLU A 264 -6.17 16.31 11.85
CA GLU A 264 -7.03 17.49 11.88
C GLU A 264 -6.58 18.57 10.90
N GLU A 265 -5.28 18.83 10.84
CA GLU A 265 -4.72 19.83 9.95
C GLU A 265 -4.88 19.44 8.47
N LEU A 266 -4.68 18.16 8.14
CA LEU A 266 -4.99 17.62 6.80
C LEU A 266 -6.47 17.76 6.46
N ALA A 267 -7.36 17.45 7.41
CA ALA A 267 -8.80 17.61 7.20
C ALA A 267 -9.20 19.07 6.98
N LYS A 268 -8.50 20.03 7.61
CA LYS A 268 -8.67 21.48 7.44
C LYS A 268 -7.96 22.03 6.19
N ASN A 269 -7.25 21.20 5.43
CA ASN A 269 -6.40 21.57 4.29
C ASN A 269 -5.22 22.50 4.65
N ASN A 270 -4.73 22.43 5.88
CA ASN A 270 -3.64 23.27 6.38
C ASN A 270 -2.23 22.70 6.11
N LEU A 271 -2.13 21.47 5.57
CA LEU A 271 -0.86 20.75 5.38
C LEU A 271 -0.65 20.25 3.95
N LYS A 272 0.40 20.71 3.28
CA LYS A 272 0.70 20.32 1.90
C LYS A 272 1.40 18.97 1.82
N LEU A 273 1.11 18.22 0.76
CA LEU A 273 1.68 16.90 0.47
C LEU A 273 2.29 16.88 -0.93
N LYS A 274 3.21 15.95 -1.18
CA LYS A 274 3.83 15.71 -2.49
C LYS A 274 3.44 14.33 -3.03
N ARG A 275 2.13 14.03 -3.14
CA ARG A 275 1.59 12.72 -3.57
C ARG A 275 0.20 12.78 -4.21
N GLU A 276 0.02 12.06 -5.31
CA GLU A 276 -1.27 11.98 -6.04
C GLU A 276 -2.42 11.47 -5.16
N ILE A 277 -2.23 10.33 -4.46
CA ILE A 277 -3.22 9.75 -3.54
C ILE A 277 -2.56 9.30 -2.23
N LEU A 278 -3.13 9.71 -1.09
CA LEU A 278 -2.79 9.23 0.25
C LEU A 278 -4.02 8.57 0.90
N LEU A 279 -3.90 7.31 1.29
CA LEU A 279 -4.90 6.63 2.12
C LEU A 279 -4.45 6.67 3.58
N LEU A 280 -5.31 7.17 4.46
CA LEU A 280 -4.99 7.40 5.86
C LEU A 280 -6.01 6.69 6.77
N GLU A 281 -5.53 5.68 7.49
CA GLU A 281 -6.28 5.02 8.55
C GLU A 281 -6.36 5.94 9.78
N ASN A 282 -7.57 6.20 10.26
CA ASN A 282 -7.79 6.98 11.48
C ASN A 282 -9.16 6.67 12.10
N ASN A 283 -9.39 7.16 13.31
CA ASN A 283 -10.66 6.95 14.03
C ASN A 283 -11.61 8.18 14.00
N ARG A 284 -11.23 9.27 13.31
CA ARG A 284 -11.96 10.55 13.34
C ARG A 284 -12.78 10.82 12.10
N PHE A 285 -12.17 10.75 10.93
CA PHE A 285 -12.76 11.08 9.64
C PHE A 285 -12.84 9.87 8.71
N HIS A 286 -13.91 9.81 7.92
CA HIS A 286 -14.01 8.98 6.72
C HIS A 286 -14.38 9.86 5.51
N GLY A 287 -14.04 9.41 4.30
CA GLY A 287 -14.31 10.13 3.06
C GLY A 287 -13.03 10.65 2.42
N TYR A 288 -13.05 11.84 1.84
CA TYR A 288 -11.89 12.39 1.12
C TYR A 288 -11.87 13.93 1.13
N THR A 289 -10.66 14.48 1.01
CA THR A 289 -10.42 15.90 0.74
C THR A 289 -9.36 16.07 -0.34
N TYR A 290 -9.33 17.24 -0.97
CA TYR A 290 -8.23 17.65 -1.84
C TYR A 290 -7.38 18.69 -1.13
N ASN A 291 -6.07 18.52 -1.21
CA ASN A 291 -5.10 19.54 -0.84
C ASN A 291 -4.21 19.86 -2.04
N GLU A 292 -4.49 21.00 -2.68
CA GLU A 292 -3.92 21.40 -3.96
C GLU A 292 -4.11 20.29 -5.01
N ASN A 293 -3.04 19.65 -5.48
CA ASN A 293 -3.09 18.57 -6.46
C ASN A 293 -3.22 17.18 -5.84
N ASN A 294 -3.19 17.07 -4.52
CA ASN A 294 -3.17 15.79 -3.81
C ASN A 294 -4.56 15.39 -3.33
N THR A 295 -4.85 14.09 -3.36
CA THR A 295 -6.04 13.52 -2.73
C THR A 295 -5.67 12.87 -1.40
N VAL A 296 -6.38 13.23 -0.33
CA VAL A 296 -6.31 12.51 0.95
C VAL A 296 -7.62 11.78 1.18
N VAL A 297 -7.54 10.46 1.34
CA VAL A 297 -8.67 9.57 1.59
C VAL A 297 -8.60 9.09 3.03
N PHE A 298 -9.61 9.42 3.83
CA PHE A 298 -9.71 9.04 5.23
C PHE A 298 -10.51 7.75 5.37
N ILE A 299 -9.98 6.80 6.15
CA ILE A 299 -10.55 5.45 6.31
C ILE A 299 -10.77 5.16 7.80
N ASN A 300 -11.86 4.46 8.13
CA ASN A 300 -12.27 3.98 9.46
C ASN A 300 -12.74 5.04 10.49
N GLY A 301 -12.82 6.32 10.14
CA GLY A 301 -13.28 7.35 11.07
C GLY A 301 -14.80 7.46 11.24
N LYS A 302 -15.22 8.14 12.31
CA LYS A 302 -16.63 8.28 12.71
C LYS A 302 -17.37 9.44 12.02
N ASN A 303 -16.65 10.50 11.68
CA ASN A 303 -17.22 11.73 11.11
C ASN A 303 -16.98 11.77 9.60
N SER A 304 -17.99 12.17 8.83
CA SER A 304 -17.81 12.31 7.38
C SER A 304 -17.04 13.58 7.02
N ARG A 305 -16.07 13.46 6.11
CA ARG A 305 -15.39 14.56 5.45
C ARG A 305 -15.40 14.33 3.94
N TYR A 306 -16.19 15.11 3.22
CA TYR A 306 -16.25 15.07 1.77
C TYR A 306 -15.96 16.46 1.22
N TYR A 307 -15.03 16.54 0.28
CA TYR A 307 -14.78 17.80 -0.43
C TYR A 307 -16.00 18.22 -1.27
N TYR A 308 -16.59 17.27 -1.99
CA TYR A 308 -17.87 17.47 -2.69
C TYR A 308 -18.99 16.77 -1.92
N ASN A 309 -19.84 17.53 -1.24
CA ASN A 309 -20.88 16.99 -0.35
C ASN A 309 -21.88 16.04 -1.03
N ASP A 310 -22.11 16.25 -2.33
CA ASP A 310 -23.03 15.45 -3.15
C ASP A 310 -22.45 14.11 -3.58
N PHE A 311 -21.13 13.90 -3.40
CA PHE A 311 -20.41 12.69 -3.80
C PHE A 311 -19.77 12.06 -2.57
N LYS A 312 -20.51 11.15 -1.93
CA LYS A 312 -20.08 10.47 -0.71
C LYS A 312 -19.32 9.20 -1.08
N ILE A 313 -18.02 9.36 -1.32
CA ILE A 313 -17.13 8.27 -1.72
C ILE A 313 -16.37 7.79 -0.48
N ASP A 314 -16.59 6.54 -0.08
CA ASP A 314 -15.95 5.91 1.06
C ASP A 314 -15.11 4.71 0.60
N VAL A 315 -13.90 4.59 1.15
CA VAL A 315 -13.09 3.38 1.03
C VAL A 315 -13.32 2.51 2.26
N ILE A 316 -13.77 1.28 2.04
CA ILE A 316 -14.09 0.30 3.08
C ILE A 316 -12.99 -0.75 3.14
N LEU A 317 -12.30 -0.80 4.29
CA LEU A 317 -11.27 -1.81 4.56
C LEU A 317 -11.94 -3.15 4.90
N GLU A 318 -11.60 -4.20 4.15
CA GLU A 318 -12.12 -5.56 4.36
C GLU A 318 -10.94 -6.53 4.54
N LYS A 319 -10.75 -7.00 5.79
CA LYS A 319 -9.75 -8.05 6.09
C LYS A 319 -10.21 -9.38 5.52
N ILE A 320 -9.36 -10.02 4.73
CA ILE A 320 -9.78 -11.21 3.98
C ILE A 320 -8.66 -12.23 3.78
N ASN A 321 -9.02 -13.52 3.77
CA ASN A 321 -8.13 -14.58 3.28
C ASN A 321 -8.05 -14.51 1.75
N VAL A 322 -6.86 -14.76 1.21
CA VAL A 322 -6.57 -14.53 -0.21
C VAL A 322 -7.53 -15.28 -1.15
N LEU A 323 -7.86 -16.55 -0.88
CA LEU A 323 -8.80 -17.34 -1.71
C LEU A 323 -10.21 -16.74 -1.79
N LYS A 324 -10.65 -15.97 -0.79
CA LYS A 324 -12.00 -15.36 -0.85
C LYS A 324 -12.08 -14.27 -1.92
N LEU A 325 -10.95 -13.76 -2.44
CA LEU A 325 -10.92 -12.84 -3.59
C LEU A 325 -11.54 -13.46 -4.85
N LEU A 326 -11.61 -14.80 -4.95
CA LEU A 326 -12.35 -15.47 -6.03
C LEU A 326 -13.86 -15.26 -5.96
N LYS A 327 -14.40 -14.91 -4.79
CA LYS A 327 -15.85 -14.79 -4.51
C LYS A 327 -16.29 -13.36 -4.20
N THR A 328 -15.36 -12.43 -4.02
CA THR A 328 -15.64 -11.01 -3.76
C THR A 328 -15.00 -10.14 -4.84
N SER A 329 -15.44 -8.90 -4.93
CA SER A 329 -14.84 -7.90 -5.81
C SER A 329 -15.32 -6.50 -5.43
N SER A 330 -14.63 -5.49 -5.94
CA SER A 330 -15.13 -4.12 -5.99
C SER A 330 -15.69 -3.82 -7.39
N ASN A 331 -16.65 -2.89 -7.45
CA ASN A 331 -17.09 -2.32 -8.72
C ASN A 331 -16.13 -1.24 -9.23
N TYR A 332 -15.26 -0.72 -8.36
CA TYR A 332 -14.38 0.41 -8.60
C TYR A 332 -12.98 0.15 -8.01
N TYR A 333 -11.96 0.69 -8.65
CA TYR A 333 -10.66 0.95 -8.02
C TYR A 333 -10.72 2.25 -7.22
N ILE A 334 -9.76 2.46 -6.33
CA ILE A 334 -9.61 3.73 -5.63
C ILE A 334 -9.13 4.81 -6.63
N SER A 335 -8.16 4.47 -7.48
CA SER A 335 -7.67 5.33 -8.56
C SER A 335 -8.72 5.75 -9.58
N ASP A 336 -9.84 5.03 -9.73
CA ASP A 336 -10.91 5.46 -10.63
C ASP A 336 -11.42 6.86 -10.26
N PHE A 337 -11.46 7.19 -8.96
CA PHE A 337 -12.00 8.46 -8.46
C PHE A 337 -10.95 9.52 -8.16
N PHE A 338 -9.68 9.13 -7.98
CA PHE A 338 -8.69 9.98 -7.32
C PHE A 338 -7.36 10.15 -8.07
N ASN A 339 -7.21 9.52 -9.25
CA ASN A 339 -6.07 9.78 -10.15
C ASN A 339 -6.23 11.04 -11.00
#